data_AF-A0A221USC5-F1
#
_entry.id   AF-A0A221USC5-F1
#
_cell.length_a   1.000
_cell.length_b   1.000
_cell.length_c   1.000
_cell.angle_alpha   90.00
_cell.angle_beta   90.00
_cell.angle_gamma   90.00
#
_symmetry.space_group_name_H-M   'P 1'
#
loop_
_entity.id
_entity.type
_entity.pdbx_description
1 polymer ?
#
loop_
_entity_poly.entity_id
_entity_poly.type
_entity_poly.pdbx_seq_one_letter_code
_entity_poly.pdbx_strand_id
1 'polypeptide(L)'
;MKLEKILDKLGSLEKNSFIKIIDHIISKNPKNIKEIEKILSSSDKGLKSVDNLNISNIFSLTSEEFTEYLVCEFQEANSQLDILVDIIIRDGNCIMKQDWFSRLYETEIKNLKVKIKSLNTELENEKSELSESKKRDYKIYKACLATAYSNDIVNNRDAKITSDELSIILTLSKQLGLSQEDVKLISRPLKTI
;
A
#
# COMPACT_ATOMS: atom_id res chain seq x y z
N MET A 1 18.67 -18.59 6.52
CA MET A 1 19.49 -18.20 5.36
C MET A 1 20.25 -16.93 5.73
N LYS A 2 21.57 -16.84 5.48
CA LYS A 2 22.32 -15.61 5.75
C LYS A 2 22.07 -14.62 4.61
N LEU A 3 21.46 -13.47 4.92
CA LEU A 3 21.13 -12.40 3.98
C LEU A 3 22.36 -11.95 3.16
N GLU A 4 23.53 -11.95 3.79
CA GLU A 4 24.85 -11.79 3.16
C GLU A 4 25.02 -12.62 1.86
N LYS A 5 24.78 -13.93 1.92
CA LYS A 5 24.93 -14.84 0.76
C LYS A 5 23.92 -14.58 -0.35
N ILE A 6 22.81 -13.90 -0.04
CA ILE A 6 21.78 -13.51 -1.00
C ILE A 6 22.20 -12.19 -1.65
N LEU A 7 22.70 -11.23 -0.87
CA LEU A 7 23.27 -9.96 -1.36
C LEU A 7 24.48 -10.15 -2.28
N ASP A 8 25.26 -11.22 -2.09
CA ASP A 8 26.36 -11.61 -2.98
C ASP A 8 25.89 -12.10 -4.35
N LYS A 9 24.66 -12.64 -4.44
CA LYS A 9 24.09 -13.21 -5.66
C LYS A 9 23.15 -12.25 -6.41
N LEU A 10 22.75 -11.18 -5.76
CA LEU A 10 21.85 -10.17 -6.32
C LEU A 10 22.56 -9.30 -7.36
N GLY A 11 21.85 -8.97 -8.43
CA GLY A 11 22.32 -7.99 -9.42
C GLY A 11 22.44 -6.60 -8.82
N SER A 12 23.16 -5.72 -9.52
CA SER A 12 23.38 -4.34 -9.08
C SER A 12 22.07 -3.54 -9.00
N LEU A 13 21.08 -3.87 -9.83
CA LEU A 13 19.77 -3.20 -9.85
C LEU A 13 18.99 -3.49 -8.57
N GLU A 14 18.80 -4.77 -8.25
CA GLU A 14 18.02 -5.21 -7.10
C GLU A 14 18.70 -4.78 -5.80
N LYS A 15 20.02 -4.90 -5.73
CA LYS A 15 20.82 -4.46 -4.58
C LYS A 15 20.69 -2.95 -4.35
N ASN A 16 20.76 -2.14 -5.40
CA ASN A 16 20.59 -0.69 -5.29
C ASN A 16 19.17 -0.30 -4.86
N SER A 17 18.14 -1.00 -5.35
CA SER A 17 16.75 -0.76 -4.92
C SER A 17 16.55 -1.10 -3.45
N PHE A 18 17.11 -2.22 -2.98
CA PHE A 18 17.09 -2.59 -1.56
C PHE A 18 17.79 -1.56 -0.66
N ILE A 19 18.99 -1.12 -1.07
CA ILE A 19 19.77 -0.11 -0.35
C ILE A 19 19.00 1.22 -0.25
N LYS A 20 18.32 1.66 -1.32
CA LYS A 20 17.51 2.88 -1.29
C LYS A 20 16.38 2.83 -0.27
N ILE A 21 15.75 1.67 -0.10
CA ILE A 21 14.67 1.51 0.89
C ILE A 21 15.24 1.61 2.31
N ILE A 22 16.40 0.99 2.55
CA ILE A 22 17.09 1.11 3.85
C ILE A 22 17.53 2.56 4.10
N ASP A 23 18.10 3.24 3.11
CA ASP A 23 18.45 4.66 3.20
C ASP A 23 17.23 5.52 3.55
N HIS A 24 16.08 5.23 2.94
CA HIS A 24 14.84 5.93 3.25
C HIS A 24 14.38 5.68 4.70
N ILE A 25 14.47 4.45 5.19
CA ILE A 25 14.13 4.12 6.59
C ILE A 25 15.08 4.84 7.55
N ILE A 26 16.38 4.87 7.25
CA ILE A 26 17.37 5.58 8.07
C ILE A 26 17.08 7.08 8.11
N SER A 27 16.67 7.67 6.99
CA SER A 27 16.30 9.10 6.94
C SER A 27 15.09 9.45 7.81
N LYS A 28 14.27 8.46 8.20
CA LYS A 28 13.13 8.63 9.12
C LYS A 28 13.51 8.48 10.61
N ASN A 29 14.80 8.37 10.94
CA ASN A 29 15.32 8.21 12.30
C ASN A 29 14.75 6.96 13.03
N PRO A 30 15.15 5.74 12.61
CA PRO A 30 14.68 4.49 13.21
C PRO A 30 15.15 4.35 14.67
N LYS A 31 14.54 3.43 15.43
CA LYS A 31 14.78 3.29 16.88
C LYS A 31 16.26 3.07 17.22
N ASN A 32 16.97 2.36 16.35
CA ASN A 32 18.37 1.97 16.53
C ASN A 32 19.37 2.87 15.77
N ILE A 33 19.02 4.12 15.44
CA ILE A 33 19.86 5.01 14.62
C ILE A 33 21.30 5.17 15.14
N LYS A 34 21.51 5.18 16.46
CA LYS A 34 22.85 5.32 17.06
C LYS A 34 23.79 4.16 16.73
N GLU A 35 23.25 2.95 16.59
CA GLU A 35 24.05 1.77 16.23
C GLU A 35 24.30 1.72 14.72
N ILE A 36 23.32 2.16 13.93
CA ILE A 36 23.44 2.30 12.49
C ILE A 36 24.50 3.36 12.14
N GLU A 37 24.48 4.52 12.79
CA GLU A 37 25.47 5.59 12.60
C GLU A 37 26.88 5.13 13.00
N LYS A 38 27.04 4.29 14.04
CA LYS A 38 28.34 3.69 14.37
C LYS A 38 28.87 2.84 13.23
N ILE A 39 28.02 1.98 12.65
CA ILE A 39 28.39 1.14 11.51
C ILE A 39 28.70 2.01 10.28
N LEU A 40 27.90 3.04 10.02
CA LEU A 40 28.09 3.94 8.87
C LEU A 40 29.31 4.87 9.01
N SER A 41 29.64 5.31 10.23
CA SER A 41 30.81 6.14 10.51
C SER A 41 32.13 5.43 10.21
N SER A 42 32.12 4.09 10.12
CA SER A 42 33.26 3.30 9.70
C SER A 42 33.44 3.25 8.16
N SER A 43 32.47 3.75 7.39
CA SER A 43 32.52 3.84 5.92
C SER A 43 32.33 5.29 5.44
N ASP A 44 33.39 5.93 4.97
CA ASP A 44 33.39 7.35 4.55
C ASP A 44 32.47 7.69 3.36
N LYS A 45 31.83 6.71 2.70
CA LYS A 45 31.07 6.90 1.45
C LYS A 45 29.60 6.44 1.49
N GLY A 46 29.03 6.31 2.69
CA GLY A 46 27.61 5.99 2.88
C GLY A 46 27.22 4.56 2.47
N LEU A 47 25.92 4.24 2.58
CA LEU A 47 25.36 2.87 2.51
C LEU A 47 25.68 2.11 1.22
N LYS A 48 25.98 2.81 0.12
CA LYS A 48 26.35 2.22 -1.17
C LYS A 48 27.74 1.61 -1.21
N SER A 49 28.63 2.05 -0.32
CA SER A 49 30.00 1.55 -0.19
C SER A 49 30.19 0.50 0.91
N VAL A 50 29.14 0.26 1.69
CA VAL A 50 29.14 -0.68 2.80
C VAL A 50 29.16 -2.11 2.28
N ASP A 51 29.96 -2.96 2.92
CA ASP A 51 30.05 -4.39 2.64
C ASP A 51 28.74 -5.12 2.98
N ASN A 52 28.53 -6.26 2.32
CA ASN A 52 27.28 -7.03 2.45
C ASN A 52 27.01 -7.52 3.87
N LEU A 53 28.06 -7.70 4.69
CA LEU A 53 27.94 -8.12 6.08
C LEU A 53 27.41 -6.97 6.93
N ASN A 54 27.95 -5.77 6.78
CA ASN A 54 27.43 -4.57 7.45
C ASN A 54 26.04 -4.17 6.94
N ILE A 55 25.71 -4.33 5.65
CA ILE A 55 24.33 -4.16 5.16
C ILE A 55 23.38 -5.15 5.85
N SER A 56 23.80 -6.41 6.03
CA SER A 56 23.00 -7.41 6.74
C SER A 56 22.79 -7.06 8.21
N ASN A 57 23.79 -6.47 8.87
CA ASN A 57 23.66 -6.00 10.26
C ASN A 57 22.73 -4.80 10.35
N ILE A 58 22.86 -3.80 9.47
CA ILE A 58 21.95 -2.66 9.40
C ILE A 58 20.52 -3.12 9.19
N PHE A 59 20.30 -4.05 8.24
CA PHE A 59 18.97 -4.61 8.01
C PHE A 59 18.39 -5.29 9.25
N SER A 60 19.21 -6.03 10.02
CA SER A 60 18.74 -6.66 11.26
C SER A 60 18.27 -5.63 12.30
N LEU A 61 18.90 -4.45 12.34
CA LEU A 61 18.54 -3.36 13.24
C LEU A 61 17.33 -2.56 12.77
N THR A 62 17.03 -2.59 11.47
CA THR A 62 15.88 -1.90 10.84
C THR A 62 14.77 -2.87 10.40
N SER A 63 14.81 -4.13 10.82
CA SER A 63 13.92 -5.16 10.27
C SER A 63 12.46 -4.93 10.63
N GLU A 64 12.19 -4.36 11.81
CA GLU A 64 10.84 -3.99 12.24
C GLU A 64 10.29 -2.86 11.37
N GLU A 65 11.04 -1.77 11.25
CA GLU A 65 10.66 -0.60 10.45
C GLU A 65 10.56 -0.94 8.96
N PHE A 66 11.39 -1.85 8.47
CA PHE A 66 11.30 -2.35 7.10
C PHE A 66 10.01 -3.17 6.89
N THR A 67 9.60 -3.95 7.88
CA THR A 67 8.34 -4.70 7.82
C THR A 67 7.14 -3.75 7.85
N GLU A 68 7.18 -2.72 8.70
CA GLU A 68 6.15 -1.67 8.75
C GLU A 68 6.07 -0.91 7.42
N TYR A 69 7.22 -0.54 6.85
CA TYR A 69 7.32 0.08 5.54
C TYR A 69 6.69 -0.79 4.44
N LEU A 70 7.01 -2.08 4.40
CA LEU A 70 6.41 -3.00 3.45
C LEU A 70 4.89 -3.08 3.61
N VAL A 71 4.40 -3.23 4.84
CA VAL A 71 2.96 -3.28 5.12
C VAL A 71 2.26 -2.01 4.62
N CYS A 72 2.87 -0.84 4.81
CA CYS A 72 2.33 0.43 4.32
C CYS A 72 2.30 0.48 2.78
N GLU A 73 3.40 0.12 2.12
CA GLU A 73 3.48 0.11 0.65
C GLU A 73 2.47 -0.85 0.02
N PHE A 74 2.27 -2.04 0.61
CA PHE A 74 1.25 -2.97 0.16
C PHE A 74 -0.17 -2.40 0.32
N GLN A 75 -0.45 -1.70 1.43
CA GLN A 75 -1.76 -1.05 1.65
C GLN A 75 -2.04 0.09 0.66
N GLU A 76 -1.00 0.80 0.19
CA GLU A 76 -1.13 1.80 -0.88
C GLU A 76 -1.42 1.15 -2.24
N ALA A 77 -0.76 0.04 -2.55
CA ALA A 77 -0.89 -0.71 -3.82
C ALA A 77 -2.18 -1.54 -3.98
N ASN A 78 -3.01 -1.61 -2.94
CA ASN A 78 -4.11 -2.57 -2.80
C ASN A 78 -5.04 -2.66 -4.03
N SER A 79 -5.42 -1.56 -4.70
CA SER A 79 -6.54 -1.65 -5.66
C SER A 79 -6.22 -2.47 -6.92
N GLN A 80 -5.02 -2.32 -7.50
CA GLN A 80 -4.59 -3.04 -8.69
C GLN A 80 -4.07 -4.44 -8.34
N LEU A 81 -3.31 -4.54 -7.26
CA LEU A 81 -2.81 -5.81 -6.75
C LEU A 81 -3.96 -6.73 -6.33
N ASP A 82 -5.02 -6.20 -5.72
CA ASP A 82 -6.19 -7.00 -5.38
C ASP A 82 -6.88 -7.59 -6.61
N ILE A 83 -7.03 -6.83 -7.71
CA ILE A 83 -7.61 -7.40 -8.94
C ILE A 83 -6.71 -8.54 -9.44
N LEU A 84 -5.40 -8.33 -9.44
CA LEU A 84 -4.44 -9.33 -9.87
C LEU A 84 -4.55 -10.60 -9.01
N VAL A 85 -4.61 -10.44 -7.69
CA VAL A 85 -4.78 -11.55 -6.73
C VAL A 85 -6.12 -12.25 -6.93
N ASP A 86 -7.22 -11.49 -7.09
CA ASP A 86 -8.57 -12.02 -7.33
C ASP A 86 -8.64 -12.85 -8.63
N ILE A 87 -7.88 -12.46 -9.66
CA ILE A 87 -7.75 -13.18 -10.93
C ILE A 87 -6.91 -14.44 -10.76
N ILE A 88 -5.75 -14.34 -10.10
CA ILE A 88 -4.84 -15.47 -9.88
C ILE A 88 -5.48 -16.56 -9.02
N ILE A 89 -6.17 -16.19 -7.94
CA ILE A 89 -6.86 -17.14 -7.05
C ILE A 89 -7.95 -17.89 -7.80
N ARG A 90 -8.69 -17.21 -8.70
CA ARG A 90 -9.78 -17.83 -9.49
C ARG A 90 -9.27 -18.79 -10.56
N ASP A 91 -8.13 -18.51 -11.18
CA ASP A 91 -7.62 -19.33 -12.28
C ASP A 91 -7.02 -20.66 -11.77
N GLY A 92 -6.39 -20.66 -10.59
CA GLY A 92 -5.92 -21.88 -9.90
C GLY A 92 -4.87 -22.71 -10.65
N ASN A 93 -4.55 -22.35 -11.90
CA ASN A 93 -3.58 -23.00 -12.78
C ASN A 93 -2.67 -21.92 -13.38
N CYS A 94 -1.37 -22.02 -13.14
CA CYS A 94 -0.36 -21.00 -13.49
C CYS A 94 -0.06 -20.84 -15.00
N ILE A 95 -1.01 -21.10 -15.91
CA ILE A 95 -0.79 -21.06 -17.36
C ILE A 95 -1.75 -20.05 -17.98
N MET A 96 -1.57 -18.80 -17.59
CA MET A 96 -2.42 -17.72 -18.04
C MET A 96 -1.77 -16.99 -19.22
N LYS A 97 -2.38 -17.06 -20.41
CA LYS A 97 -1.90 -16.30 -21.58
C LYS A 97 -2.16 -14.80 -21.37
N GLN A 98 -1.23 -13.94 -21.82
CA GLN A 98 -1.32 -12.49 -21.66
C GLN A 98 -2.64 -11.90 -22.19
N ASP A 99 -3.11 -12.34 -23.36
CA ASP A 99 -4.38 -11.86 -23.94
C ASP A 99 -5.60 -12.24 -23.10
N TRP A 100 -5.55 -13.39 -22.44
CA TRP A 100 -6.61 -13.84 -21.55
C TRP A 100 -6.59 -13.07 -20.23
N PHE A 101 -5.40 -12.72 -19.72
CA PHE A 101 -5.21 -11.80 -18.60
C PHE A 101 -5.82 -10.43 -18.84
N SER A 102 -5.50 -9.81 -19.98
CA SER A 102 -6.05 -8.50 -20.33
C SER A 102 -7.58 -8.52 -20.33
N ARG A 103 -8.19 -9.57 -20.90
CA ARG A 103 -9.67 -9.70 -20.95
C ARG A 103 -10.29 -9.90 -19.57
N LEU A 104 -9.69 -10.73 -18.71
CA LEU A 104 -10.18 -10.92 -17.34
C LEU A 104 -10.05 -9.64 -16.52
N TYR A 105 -8.91 -8.96 -16.63
CA TYR A 105 -8.69 -7.68 -15.96
C TYR A 105 -9.70 -6.62 -16.39
N GLU A 106 -9.97 -6.48 -17.68
CA GLU A 106 -11.01 -5.57 -18.18
C GLU A 106 -12.41 -5.95 -17.70
N THR A 107 -12.71 -7.25 -17.63
CA THR A 107 -14.02 -7.75 -17.17
C THR A 107 -14.23 -7.46 -15.69
N GLU A 108 -13.21 -7.69 -14.86
CA GLU A 108 -13.24 -7.34 -13.45
C GLU A 108 -13.40 -5.83 -13.25
N ILE A 109 -12.70 -5.00 -14.03
CA ILE A 109 -12.91 -3.54 -14.00
C ILE A 109 -14.36 -3.17 -14.34
N LYS A 110 -14.95 -3.79 -15.37
CA LYS A 110 -16.35 -3.53 -15.74
C LYS A 110 -17.31 -3.93 -14.61
N ASN A 111 -17.14 -5.12 -14.03
CA ASN A 111 -17.95 -5.60 -12.92
C ASN A 111 -17.86 -4.68 -11.70
N LEU A 112 -16.65 -4.23 -11.37
CA LEU A 112 -16.42 -3.29 -10.28
C LEU A 112 -17.09 -1.93 -10.53
N LYS A 113 -17.02 -1.40 -11.76
CA LYS A 113 -17.75 -0.16 -12.12
C LYS A 113 -19.25 -0.31 -11.95
N VAL A 114 -19.82 -1.46 -12.28
CA VAL A 114 -21.24 -1.75 -12.06
C VAL A 114 -21.56 -1.80 -10.57
N LYS A 115 -20.75 -2.51 -9.76
CA LYS A 115 -20.91 -2.54 -8.29
C LYS A 115 -20.85 -1.14 -7.67
N ILE A 116 -19.90 -0.30 -8.08
CA ILE A 116 -19.78 1.09 -7.59
C ILE A 116 -21.03 1.91 -7.95
N LYS A 117 -21.57 1.75 -9.16
CA LYS A 117 -22.81 2.43 -9.56
C LYS A 117 -24.01 1.96 -8.75
N SER A 118 -24.14 0.65 -8.51
CA SER A 118 -25.20 0.10 -7.65
C SER A 118 -25.10 0.67 -6.24
N LEU A 119 -23.90 0.64 -5.64
CA LEU A 119 -23.67 1.13 -4.29
C LEU A 119 -23.98 2.63 -4.14
N ASN A 120 -23.56 3.47 -5.10
CA ASN A 120 -23.91 4.90 -5.07
C ASN A 120 -25.44 5.10 -5.20
N THR A 121 -26.09 4.33 -6.08
CA THR A 121 -27.56 4.39 -6.25
C THR A 121 -28.29 3.96 -4.97
N GLU A 122 -27.78 2.96 -4.26
CA GLU A 122 -28.33 2.49 -2.98
C GLU A 122 -28.07 3.48 -1.82
N LEU A 123 -26.95 4.22 -1.86
CA LEU A 123 -26.64 5.27 -0.89
C LEU A 123 -27.48 6.53 -1.07
N GLU A 124 -27.88 6.84 -2.31
CA GLU A 124 -28.74 7.98 -2.66
C GLU A 124 -30.24 7.65 -2.52
N ASN A 125 -30.64 6.40 -2.73
CA ASN A 125 -32.02 5.98 -2.57
C ASN A 125 -32.43 5.89 -1.09
N GLU A 126 -33.40 6.72 -0.68
CA GLU A 126 -33.96 6.73 0.67
C GLU A 126 -34.66 5.41 1.05
N LYS A 127 -35.13 4.62 0.06
CA LYS A 127 -35.86 3.33 0.25
C LYS A 127 -35.03 2.05 0.16
N SER A 128 -33.69 2.11 0.27
CA SER A 128 -32.89 0.87 0.25
C SER A 128 -33.05 0.05 1.54
N GLU A 129 -32.85 -1.27 1.47
CA GLU A 129 -32.83 -2.19 2.62
C GLU A 129 -31.65 -1.97 3.61
N LEU A 130 -30.68 -1.11 3.27
CA LEU A 130 -29.59 -0.74 4.15
C LEU A 130 -30.08 0.09 5.35
N SER A 131 -29.71 -0.35 6.56
CA SER A 131 -30.00 0.38 7.78
C SER A 131 -29.45 1.80 7.73
N GLU A 132 -30.21 2.78 8.23
CA GLU A 132 -29.78 4.19 8.22
C GLU A 132 -28.44 4.40 8.92
N SER A 133 -28.13 3.59 9.93
CA SER A 133 -26.82 3.56 10.59
C SER A 133 -25.68 3.28 9.61
N LYS A 134 -25.80 2.25 8.76
CA LYS A 134 -24.76 1.88 7.78
C LYS A 134 -24.62 2.95 6.70
N LYS A 135 -25.73 3.53 6.22
CA LYS A 135 -25.67 4.64 5.25
C LYS A 135 -24.91 5.85 5.81
N ARG A 136 -25.16 6.19 7.07
CA ARG A 136 -24.44 7.26 7.75
C ARG A 136 -22.95 6.93 7.84
N ASP A 137 -22.61 5.73 8.25
CA ASP A 137 -21.22 5.30 8.44
C ASP A 137 -20.45 5.28 7.10
N TYR A 138 -21.09 4.82 6.00
CA TYR A 138 -20.54 4.92 4.64
C TYR A 138 -20.36 6.37 4.17
N LYS A 139 -21.31 7.27 4.47
CA LYS A 139 -21.21 8.70 4.15
C LYS A 139 -20.08 9.38 4.90
N ILE A 140 -19.93 9.10 6.20
CA ILE A 140 -18.83 9.61 7.04
C ILE A 140 -17.49 9.13 6.46
N TYR A 141 -17.36 7.84 6.19
CA TYR A 141 -16.13 7.28 5.62
C TYR A 141 -15.79 7.90 4.26
N LYS A 142 -16.77 8.03 3.35
CA LYS A 142 -16.59 8.67 2.04
C LYS A 142 -16.17 10.14 2.17
N ALA A 143 -16.77 10.89 3.10
CA ALA A 143 -16.41 12.28 3.35
C ALA A 143 -14.98 12.40 3.88
N CYS A 144 -14.59 11.60 4.87
CA CYS A 144 -13.22 11.59 5.39
C CYS A 144 -12.19 11.27 4.31
N LEU A 145 -12.49 10.30 3.44
CA LEU A 145 -11.59 9.91 2.36
C LEU A 145 -11.47 11.00 1.28
N ALA A 146 -12.59 11.66 0.94
CA ALA A 146 -12.59 12.79 0.01
C ALA A 146 -11.83 14.00 0.60
N THR A 147 -12.00 14.30 1.88
CA THR A 147 -11.28 15.36 2.57
C THR A 147 -9.77 15.09 2.57
N ALA A 148 -9.33 13.90 2.96
CA ALA A 148 -7.91 13.52 2.92
C ALA A 148 -7.31 13.72 1.51
N TYR A 149 -8.03 13.30 0.47
CA TYR A 149 -7.57 13.48 -0.91
C TYR A 149 -7.54 14.96 -1.36
N SER A 150 -8.54 15.75 -0.96
CA SER A 150 -8.66 17.16 -1.37
C SER A 150 -7.76 18.11 -0.57
N ASN A 151 -7.32 17.71 0.63
CA ASN A 151 -6.47 18.53 1.47
C ASN A 151 -5.14 18.86 0.79
N ASP A 152 -4.57 17.92 0.04
CA ASP A 152 -3.35 18.17 -0.73
C ASP A 152 -3.58 19.11 -1.90
N ILE A 153 -4.73 18.99 -2.58
CA ILE A 153 -5.13 19.89 -3.67
C ILE A 153 -5.24 21.33 -3.16
N VAL A 154 -5.87 21.54 -2.00
CA VAL A 154 -5.99 22.85 -1.35
C VAL A 154 -4.61 23.43 -1.00
N ASN A 155 -3.63 22.57 -0.73
CA ASN A 155 -2.25 22.94 -0.42
C ASN A 155 -1.32 22.99 -1.65
N ASN A 156 -1.86 22.98 -2.88
CA ASN A 156 -1.11 22.95 -4.15
C ASN A 156 -0.08 21.79 -4.24
N ARG A 157 -0.44 20.63 -3.68
CA ARG A 157 0.33 19.39 -3.78
C ARG A 157 -0.42 18.39 -4.66
N ASP A 158 0.30 17.41 -5.19
CA ASP A 158 -0.32 16.28 -5.89
C ASP A 158 -1.23 15.52 -4.93
N ALA A 159 -2.44 15.20 -5.38
CA ALA A 159 -3.44 14.56 -4.56
C ALA A 159 -3.03 13.12 -4.23
N LYS A 160 -2.45 12.91 -3.05
CA LYS A 160 -2.01 11.59 -2.58
C LYS A 160 -2.38 11.42 -1.11
N ILE A 161 -3.18 10.41 -0.80
CA ILE A 161 -3.40 10.01 0.59
C ILE A 161 -2.07 9.57 1.19
N THR A 162 -1.60 10.28 2.20
CA THR A 162 -0.34 9.97 2.90
C THR A 162 -0.48 8.74 3.80
N SER A 163 0.64 8.14 4.20
CA SER A 163 0.64 6.95 5.10
C SER A 163 -0.12 7.21 6.39
N ASP A 164 0.01 8.42 6.94
CA ASP A 164 -0.59 8.80 8.20
C ASP A 164 -2.11 8.95 8.05
N GLU A 165 -2.57 9.61 6.98
CA GLU A 165 -3.99 9.72 6.65
C GLU A 165 -4.62 8.34 6.35
N LEU A 166 -3.88 7.48 5.64
CA LEU A 166 -4.32 6.11 5.38
C LEU A 166 -4.48 5.32 6.70
N SER A 167 -3.55 5.47 7.64
CA SER A 167 -3.63 4.80 8.95
C SER A 167 -4.86 5.24 9.76
N ILE A 168 -5.20 6.53 9.71
CA ILE A 168 -6.40 7.10 10.35
C ILE A 168 -7.66 6.56 9.70
N ILE A 169 -7.71 6.53 8.36
CA ILE A 169 -8.83 6.00 7.58
C ILE A 169 -9.03 4.51 7.86
N LEU A 170 -7.95 3.72 7.97
CA LEU A 170 -8.02 2.30 8.32
C LEU A 170 -8.51 2.08 9.75
N THR A 171 -8.14 2.97 10.67
CA THR A 171 -8.62 2.92 12.06
C THR A 171 -10.12 3.25 12.11
N LEU A 172 -10.54 4.25 11.33
CA LEU A 172 -11.94 4.63 11.19
C LEU A 172 -12.77 3.49 10.58
N SER A 173 -12.27 2.81 9.54
CA SER A 173 -13.01 1.70 8.92
C SER A 173 -13.23 0.53 9.90
N LYS A 174 -12.23 0.22 10.73
CA LYS A 174 -12.32 -0.79 11.78
C LYS A 174 -13.36 -0.41 12.84
N GLN A 175 -13.39 0.84 13.29
CA GLN A 175 -14.36 1.29 14.30
C GLN A 175 -15.79 1.39 13.76
N LEU A 176 -15.94 1.72 12.48
CA LEU A 176 -17.23 1.71 11.80
C LEU A 176 -17.69 0.30 11.40
N GLY A 177 -16.87 -0.73 11.62
CA GLY A 177 -17.20 -2.12 11.27
C GLY A 177 -17.38 -2.35 9.76
N LEU A 178 -16.73 -1.54 8.92
CA LEU A 178 -16.84 -1.65 7.48
C LEU A 178 -16.11 -2.90 6.97
N SER A 179 -16.73 -3.61 6.04
CA SER A 179 -16.08 -4.74 5.40
C SER A 179 -14.94 -4.26 4.48
N GLN A 180 -13.94 -5.12 4.25
CA GLN A 180 -12.85 -4.82 3.32
C GLN A 180 -13.38 -4.59 1.89
N GLU A 181 -14.45 -5.27 1.50
CA GLU A 181 -15.08 -5.07 0.19
C GLU A 181 -15.73 -3.69 0.08
N ASP A 182 -16.38 -3.20 1.15
CA ASP A 182 -16.98 -1.86 1.16
C ASP A 182 -15.92 -0.75 1.12
N VAL A 183 -14.85 -0.91 1.92
CA VAL A 183 -13.70 -0.01 1.91
C VAL A 183 -13.08 0.05 0.52
N LYS A 184 -12.93 -1.10 -0.15
CA LYS A 184 -12.42 -1.20 -1.53
C LYS A 184 -13.35 -0.51 -2.52
N LEU A 185 -14.66 -0.68 -2.41
CA LEU A 185 -15.63 -0.06 -3.32
C LEU A 185 -15.70 1.47 -3.15
N ILE A 186 -15.59 1.98 -1.92
CA ILE A 186 -15.69 3.42 -1.62
C ILE A 186 -14.38 4.17 -1.87
N SER A 187 -13.23 3.54 -1.60
CA SER A 187 -11.91 4.18 -1.77
C SER A 187 -11.43 4.25 -3.22
N ARG A 188 -11.83 3.27 -4.04
CA ARG A 188 -11.40 3.15 -5.43
C ARG A 188 -11.70 4.34 -6.34
N PRO A 189 -12.89 4.96 -6.34
CA PRO A 189 -13.14 6.14 -7.17
C PRO A 189 -12.22 7.33 -6.84
N LEU A 190 -11.60 7.36 -5.66
CA LEU A 190 -10.67 8.41 -5.23
C LEU A 190 -9.20 8.06 -5.51
N LYS A 191 -8.86 6.76 -5.59
CA LYS A 191 -7.51 6.26 -5.94
C LYS A 191 -7.32 5.96 -7.43
N THR A 192 -8.33 6.19 -8.28
CA THR A 192 -8.25 5.86 -9.72
C THR A 192 -9.13 6.77 -10.58
N ILE A 193 -8.62 7.99 -10.83
CA ILE A 193 -8.35 8.52 -12.18
C ILE A 193 -6.88 8.93 -12.18
#